data_AF-A0A1D3K8C8-F1
#
_entry.id   AF-A0A1D3K8C8-F1
#
_cell.length_a   1.000
_cell.length_b   1.000
_cell.length_c   1.000
_cell.angle_alpha   90.00
_cell.angle_beta   90.00
_cell.angle_gamma   90.00
#
_symmetry.space_group_name_H-M   'P 1'
#
loop_
_entity.id
_entity.type
_entity.pdbx_description
1 polymer ?
#
loop_
_entity_poly.entity_id
_entity_poly.type
_entity_poly.pdbx_seq_one_letter_code
_entity_poly.pdbx_strand_id
1 'polypeptide(L)'
;MQYHAPTKQLTVSLDNLEASAAAFRFAIKMLRKAANFPLEGDGRPVHMTDACHAEQAILNGALFLGINLGATLPGELDVRKD
;
A
#
# COMPACT_ATOMS: atom_id res chain seq x y z
N MET A 1 6.83 13.33 -8.81
CA MET A 1 8.09 13.11 -9.56
C MET A 1 8.57 14.44 -10.07
N GLN A 2 9.89 14.62 -10.18
CA GLN A 2 10.53 15.82 -10.68
C GLN A 2 11.56 15.43 -11.74
N TYR A 3 11.66 16.21 -12.81
CA TYR A 3 12.67 15.99 -13.83
C TYR A 3 14.02 16.55 -13.37
N HIS A 4 15.01 15.68 -13.24
CA HIS A 4 16.37 16.07 -12.91
C HIS A 4 17.13 16.40 -14.20
N ALA A 5 17.16 17.68 -14.55
CA ALA A 5 17.73 18.17 -15.81
C ALA A 5 19.17 17.70 -16.10
N PRO A 6 20.10 17.65 -15.13
CA PRO A 6 21.47 17.20 -15.40
C PRO A 6 21.60 15.72 -15.82
N THR A 7 20.85 14.81 -15.18
CA THR A 7 20.91 13.37 -15.51
C THR A 7 19.84 12.93 -16.49
N LYS A 8 18.89 13.81 -16.84
CA LYS A 8 17.71 13.52 -17.66
C LYS A 8 16.85 12.38 -17.10
N GLN A 9 16.86 12.21 -15.78
CA GLN A 9 16.09 11.18 -15.08
C GLN A 9 14.89 11.79 -14.37
N LEU A 10 13.87 10.97 -14.12
CA LEU A 10 12.81 11.31 -13.17
C LEU A 10 13.29 10.94 -11.77
N THR A 11 13.14 11.89 -10.85
CA THR A 11 13.46 11.72 -9.43
C THR A 11 12.19 11.83 -8.60
N VAL A 12 12.21 11.17 -7.46
CA VAL A 12 11.19 11.33 -6.42
C VAL A 12 11.93 11.57 -5.12
N SER A 13 11.51 12.56 -4.33
CA SER A 13 12.12 12.79 -3.03
C SER A 13 11.75 11.66 -2.07
N LEU A 14 12.62 11.40 -1.09
CA LEU A 14 12.35 10.43 -0.03
C LEU A 14 11.02 10.75 0.68
N ASP A 15 10.80 12.01 1.07
CA ASP A 15 9.56 12.46 1.72
C ASP A 15 8.30 12.10 0.92
N ASN A 16 8.36 12.19 -0.42
CA ASN A 16 7.23 11.84 -1.27
C ASN A 16 7.02 10.32 -1.34
N LEU A 17 8.10 9.52 -1.29
CA LEU A 17 7.99 8.05 -1.19
C LEU A 17 7.40 7.63 0.15
N GLU A 18 7.87 8.21 1.26
CA GLU A 18 7.37 7.94 2.59
C GLU A 18 5.90 8.34 2.74
N ALA A 19 5.53 9.53 2.25
CA ALA A 19 4.15 9.99 2.22
C ALA A 19 3.26 9.09 1.34
N SER A 20 3.77 8.62 0.21
CA SER A 20 3.03 7.69 -0.65
C SER A 20 2.82 6.34 0.03
N ALA A 21 3.84 5.81 0.70
CA ALA A 21 3.73 4.56 1.47
C ALA A 21 2.68 4.69 2.58
N ALA A 22 2.71 5.79 3.35
CA ALA A 22 1.71 6.07 4.37
C ALA A 22 0.29 6.19 3.78
N ALA A 23 0.13 6.87 2.65
CA ALA A 23 -1.16 6.99 1.97
C ALA A 23 -1.72 5.63 1.51
N PHE A 24 -0.86 4.74 0.98
CA PHE A 24 -1.28 3.38 0.62
C PHE A 24 -1.72 2.56 1.83
N ARG A 25 -0.96 2.61 2.94
CA ARG A 25 -1.33 1.93 4.19
C ARG A 25 -2.65 2.44 4.75
N PHE A 26 -2.85 3.76 4.74
CA PHE A 26 -4.10 4.38 5.16
C PHE A 26 -5.28 3.96 4.27
N ALA A 27 -5.10 3.89 2.95
CA ALA A 27 -6.13 3.40 2.04
C ALA A 27 -6.54 1.95 2.36
N ILE A 28 -5.56 1.07 2.62
CA ILE A 28 -5.81 -0.31 3.05
C ILE A 28 -6.58 -0.34 4.38
N LYS A 29 -6.19 0.48 5.36
CA LYS A 29 -6.91 0.63 6.63
C LYS A 29 -8.38 0.98 6.42
N MET A 30 -8.66 1.94 5.53
CA MET A 30 -10.03 2.38 5.25
C MET A 30 -10.85 1.30 4.53
N LEU A 31 -10.25 0.57 3.59
CA LEU A 31 -10.90 -0.58 2.94
C LEU A 31 -11.27 -1.66 3.95
N ARG A 32 -10.33 -2.03 4.83
CA ARG A 32 -10.60 -3.05 5.86
C ARG A 32 -11.67 -2.60 6.85
N LYS A 33 -11.64 -1.34 7.28
CA LYS A 33 -12.72 -0.77 8.12
C LYS A 33 -14.08 -0.84 7.43
N ALA A 34 -14.16 -0.46 6.16
CA ALA A 34 -15.42 -0.49 5.40
C ALA A 34 -15.96 -1.91 5.22
N ALA A 35 -15.06 -2.91 5.11
CA ALA A 35 -15.40 -4.32 4.96
C ALA A 35 -15.54 -5.08 6.30
N ASN A 36 -15.38 -4.42 7.44
CA ASN A 36 -15.31 -5.04 8.78
C ASN A 36 -14.24 -6.14 8.91
N PHE A 37 -13.07 -5.91 8.31
CA PHE A 37 -11.91 -6.81 8.40
C PHE A 37 -10.91 -6.41 9.49
N PRO A 38 -10.15 -7.39 10.04
CA PRO A 38 -9.11 -7.12 11.02
C PRO A 38 -8.02 -6.17 10.49
N LEU A 39 -7.55 -5.27 11.34
CA LEU A 39 -6.48 -4.33 10.99
C LEU A 39 -5.08 -4.86 11.32
N GLU A 40 -4.97 -5.96 12.05
CA GLU A 40 -3.75 -6.41 12.75
C GLU A 40 -2.81 -7.31 11.94
N GLY A 41 -3.16 -7.62 10.70
CA GLY A 41 -2.28 -8.40 9.83
C GLY A 41 -2.26 -9.88 10.22
N ASP A 42 -3.42 -10.52 10.31
CA ASP A 42 -3.57 -11.92 10.75
C ASP A 42 -3.45 -12.94 9.60
N GLY A 43 -3.17 -12.45 8.39
CA GLY A 43 -2.90 -13.27 7.21
C GLY A 43 -4.00 -13.19 6.16
N ARG A 44 -3.85 -13.97 5.10
CA ARG A 44 -4.75 -13.89 3.95
C ARG A 44 -6.15 -14.41 4.27
N PRO A 45 -7.22 -13.64 3.97
CA PRO A 45 -8.58 -14.13 4.11
C PRO A 45 -8.83 -15.37 3.25
N VAL A 46 -9.50 -16.37 3.81
CA VAL A 46 -9.86 -17.63 3.12
C VAL A 46 -10.80 -17.36 1.93
N HIS A 47 -11.75 -16.44 2.11
CA HIS A 47 -12.65 -15.99 1.05
C HIS A 47 -12.25 -14.59 0.60
N MET A 48 -11.83 -14.50 -0.67
CA MET A 48 -11.51 -13.23 -1.30
C MET A 48 -12.79 -12.45 -1.57
N THR A 49 -12.89 -11.24 -1.03
CA THR A 49 -13.96 -10.28 -1.32
C THR A 49 -13.43 -9.14 -2.18
N ASP A 50 -14.31 -8.26 -2.65
CA ASP A 50 -13.93 -7.05 -3.38
C ASP A 50 -12.94 -6.19 -2.60
N ALA A 51 -13.06 -6.15 -1.26
CA ALA A 51 -12.10 -5.45 -0.41
C ALA A 51 -10.71 -6.10 -0.46
N CYS A 52 -10.63 -7.44 -0.49
CA CYS A 52 -9.36 -8.15 -0.65
C CYS A 52 -8.73 -7.86 -2.03
N HIS A 53 -9.54 -7.78 -3.08
CA HIS A 53 -9.06 -7.45 -4.42
C HIS A 53 -8.58 -6.00 -4.52
N ALA A 54 -9.29 -5.06 -3.89
CA ALA A 54 -8.88 -3.66 -3.79
C ALA A 54 -7.57 -3.51 -3.01
N GLU A 55 -7.42 -4.22 -1.88
CA GLU A 55 -6.18 -4.25 -1.11
C GLU A 55 -5.02 -4.83 -1.95
N GLN A 56 -5.23 -5.94 -2.66
CA GLN A 56 -4.22 -6.50 -3.56
C GLN A 56 -3.80 -5.50 -4.65
N ALA A 57 -4.75 -4.76 -5.22
CA ALA A 57 -4.46 -3.77 -6.25
C ALA A 57 -3.57 -2.63 -5.71
N ILE A 58 -3.78 -2.21 -4.46
CA ILE A 58 -2.93 -1.22 -3.79
C ILE A 58 -1.53 -1.79 -3.53
N LEU A 59 -1.43 -3.01 -3.00
CA LEU A 59 -0.14 -3.68 -2.76
C LEU A 59 0.67 -3.80 -4.06
N ASN A 60 0.02 -4.22 -5.14
CA ASN A 60 0.64 -4.32 -6.47
C ASN A 60 1.06 -2.95 -7.00
N GLY A 61 0.21 -1.93 -6.86
CA GLY A 61 0.53 -0.56 -7.27
C GLY A 61 1.76 -0.01 -6.55
N ALA A 62 1.86 -0.23 -5.24
CA ALA A 62 3.04 0.15 -4.46
C ALA A 62 4.29 -0.61 -4.93
N LEU A 63 4.18 -1.91 -5.17
CA LEU A 63 5.29 -2.73 -5.69
C LEU A 63 5.79 -2.24 -7.05
N PHE A 64 4.90 -1.88 -7.97
CA PHE A 64 5.27 -1.34 -9.28
C PHE A 64 5.98 0.01 -9.20
N LEU A 65 5.76 0.76 -8.12
CA LEU A 65 6.47 1.99 -7.80
C LEU A 65 7.75 1.76 -7.00
N GLY A 66 8.11 0.49 -6.72
CA GLY A 66 9.27 0.13 -5.91
C GLY A 66 9.08 0.38 -4.42
N ILE A 67 7.84 0.57 -3.96
CA ILE A 67 7.51 0.79 -2.55
C ILE A 67 7.13 -0.55 -1.92
N ASN A 68 7.99 -1.06 -1.04
CA ASN A 68 7.68 -2.23 -0.23
C ASN A 68 6.86 -1.81 1.00
N LEU A 69 5.57 -2.15 1.03
CA LEU A 69 4.70 -1.83 2.16
C LEU A 69 4.86 -2.78 3.36
N GLY A 70 5.55 -3.91 3.18
CA GLY A 70 5.74 -4.94 4.21
C GLY A 70 4.79 -6.14 4.11
N ALA A 71 4.01 -6.23 3.02
CA ALA A 71 3.10 -7.32 2.74
C ALA A 71 3.00 -7.54 1.22
N THR A 72 2.69 -8.77 0.80
CA THR A 72 2.49 -9.10 -0.62
C THR A 72 1.08 -9.62 -0.92
N LEU A 73 0.38 -10.08 0.11
CA LEU A 73 -0.99 -10.56 0.02
C LEU A 73 -1.92 -9.72 0.90
N PRO A 74 -3.23 -9.70 0.59
CA PRO A 74 -4.21 -8.96 1.37
C PRO A 74 -4.35 -9.60 2.75
N GLY A 75 -4.58 -8.79 3.78
CA GLY A 75 -4.72 -9.25 5.16
C GLY A 75 -3.40 -9.50 5.90
N GLU A 76 -2.24 -9.50 5.24
CA GLU A 76 -0.94 -9.67 5.90
C GLU A 76 -0.45 -8.39 6.59
N LEU A 77 -0.83 -7.23 6.07
CA LEU A 77 -0.33 -5.95 6.56
C LEU A 77 -1.01 -5.53 7.87
N ASP A 78 -0.24 -5.16 8.90
CA ASP A 78 -0.77 -4.47 10.08
C ASP A 78 -0.91 -2.97 9.78
N VAL A 79 -2.14 -2.47 9.83
CA VAL A 79 -2.52 -1.09 9.49
C VAL A 79 -3.20 -0.38 10.67
N ARG A 80 -2.96 -0.82 11.91
CA ARG A 80 -3.55 -0.18 13.10
C ARG A 80 -3.03 1.24 13.32
N LYS A 81 -1.72 1.44 13.10
CA LYS A 81 -1.00 2.68 13.44
C LYS A 81 -0.97 3.73 12.33
N ASP A 82 -1.32 3.35 11.10
CA ASP A 82 -1.26 4.23 9.92
C ASP A 82 -2.48 5.15 9.76
#